data_AF-A0A2D7FQ88-F1
#
_entry.id   AF-A0A2D7FQ88-F1
#
_cell.length_a   1.000
_cell.length_b   1.000
_cell.length_c   1.000
_cell.angle_alpha   90.00
_cell.angle_beta   90.00
_cell.angle_gamma   90.00
#
_symmetry.space_group_name_H-M   'P 1'
#
loop_
_entity.id
_entity.type
_entity.pdbx_description
1 polymer ?
#
loop_
_entity_poly.entity_id
_entity_poly.type
_entity_poly.pdbx_seq_one_letter_code
_entity_poly.pdbx_strand_id
1 'polypeptide(L)' 'ACLALAAYAAQIGPLFWAALPIVGWHLLVQITRLDINKPEVCLQIFRANRNTGLIIAIAFVLGGF' A
#
# COMPACT_ATOMS: atom_id res chain seq x y z
N ALA A 1 0.03 9.10 5.45
CA ALA A 1 -0.08 10.57 5.31
C ALA A 1 0.36 11.05 3.93
N CYS A 2 1.61 10.83 3.50
CA CYS A 2 2.13 11.38 2.23
C CYS A 2 1.33 10.99 0.98
N LEU A 3 0.87 9.74 0.85
CA LEU A 3 0.06 9.30 -0.30
C LEU A 3 -1.29 10.03 -0.38
N ALA A 4 -1.92 10.29 0.77
CA ALA A 4 -3.17 11.05 0.84
C ALA A 4 -2.96 12.51 0.43
N LEU A 5 -1.86 13.13 0.90
CA LEU A 5 -1.50 14.49 0.52
C LEU A 5 -1.18 14.61 -0.97
N ALA A 6 -0.46 13.65 -1.54
CA ALA A 6 -0.15 13.62 -2.97
C ALA A 6 -1.43 13.48 -3.81
N ALA A 7 -2.34 12.59 -3.43
CA ALA A 7 -3.62 12.43 -4.12
C ALA A 7 -4.54 13.64 -3.98
N TYR A 8 -4.56 14.28 -2.81
CA TYR A 8 -5.28 15.53 -2.60
C TYR A 8 -4.72 16.66 -3.47
N ALA A 9 -3.40 16.83 -3.52
CA ALA A 9 -2.74 17.83 -4.35
C ALA A 9 -2.98 17.59 -5.85
N ALA A 10 -3.06 16.32 -6.27
CA ALA A 10 -3.33 15.92 -7.65
C ALA A 10 -4.83 15.85 -8.01
N GLN A 11 -5.75 16.17 -7.07
CA GLN A 11 -7.20 16.09 -7.26
C GLN A 11 -7.67 14.73 -7.82
N ILE A 12 -7.03 13.65 -7.36
CA ILE A 12 -7.34 12.28 -7.76
C ILE A 12 -8.77 11.90 -7.30
N GLY A 13 -9.47 11.17 -8.16
CA GLY A 13 -10.85 10.75 -7.98
C GLY A 13 -11.13 9.88 -6.74
N PRO A 14 -12.43 9.71 -6.40
CA PRO A 14 -12.87 9.08 -5.16
C PRO A 14 -12.44 7.61 -5.03
N LEU A 15 -12.16 6.93 -6.15
CA LEU A 15 -11.74 5.53 -6.17
C LEU A 15 -10.41 5.32 -5.42
N PHE A 16 -9.48 6.27 -5.51
CA PHE A 16 -8.22 6.21 -4.75
C PHE A 16 -8.46 6.26 -3.24
N TRP A 17 -9.38 7.12 -2.79
CA TRP A 17 -9.70 7.28 -1.38
C TRP A 17 -10.32 6.01 -0.78
N ALA A 18 -11.06 5.24 -1.58
CA ALA A 18 -11.54 3.91 -1.17
C ALA A 18 -10.42 2.86 -1.12
N ALA A 19 -9.44 2.92 -2.03
CA ALA A 19 -8.31 1.99 -2.08
C ALA A 19 -7.28 2.23 -0.96
N LEU A 20 -7.08 3.49 -0.56
CA LEU A 20 -6.09 3.87 0.45
C LEU A 20 -6.21 3.16 1.81
N PRO A 21 -7.39 3.06 2.46
CA PRO A 21 -7.54 2.31 3.71
C PRO A 21 -7.28 0.81 3.55
N ILE A 22 -7.61 0.24 2.38
CA ILE A 22 -7.35 -1.19 2.08
C ILE A 22 -5.84 -1.44 2.05
N VAL A 23 -5.06 -0.56 1.42
CA VAL A 23 -3.59 -0.64 1.42
C VAL A 23 -3.04 -0.51 2.83
N GLY A 24 -3.54 0.44 3.63
CA GLY A 24 -3.14 0.62 5.03
C GLY A 24 -3.40 -0.63 5.86
N TRP A 25 -4.59 -1.23 5.72
CA TRP A 25 -4.95 -2.48 6.38
C TRP A 25 -4.04 -3.64 5.98
N HIS A 26 -3.76 -3.80 4.67
CA HIS A 26 -2.86 -4.83 4.18
C HIS A 26 -1.47 -4.74 4.80
N LEU A 27 -0.92 -3.53 4.95
CA LEU A 27 0.36 -3.30 5.62
C LEU A 27 0.31 -3.62 7.13
N LEU A 28 -0.79 -3.29 7.81
CA LEU A 28 -0.98 -3.66 9.22
C LEU A 28 -0.97 -5.19 9.42
N VAL A 29 -1.65 -5.93 8.53
CA VAL A 29 -1.63 -7.39 8.55
C VAL A 29 -0.21 -7.93 8.34
N GLN A 30 0.60 -7.31 7.49
CA GLN A 30 2.01 -7.71 7.31
C GLN A 30 2.82 -7.53 8.59
N ILE A 31 2.60 -6.45 9.34
CA ILE A 31 3.25 -6.21 10.63
C ILE A 31 2.88 -7.31 11.63
N THR A 32 1.61 -7.74 11.67
CA THR A 32 1.20 -8.83 12.58
C THR A 32 1.79 -10.20 12.22
N ARG A 33 2.22 -10.39 10.97
CA ARG A 33 2.85 -11.63 10.48
C ARG A 33 4.38 -11.58 10.55
N LEU A 34 4.95 -10.44 10.90
CA LEU A 34 6.38 -10.25 10.99
C LEU A 34 6.93 -11.02 12.19
N ASP A 35 7.79 -12.00 11.92
CA ASP A 35 8.56 -12.72 12.93
C ASP A 35 10.05 -12.41 12.72
N ILE A 36 10.61 -11.55 13.57
CA ILE A 36 12.00 -11.08 13.47
C ILE A 36 13.01 -12.22 13.67
N ASN A 37 12.60 -13.31 14.31
CA ASN A 37 13.47 -14.48 14.52
C ASN A 37 13.55 -15.39 13.30
N LYS A 38 12.75 -15.14 12.25
CA LYS A 38 12.69 -15.95 11.02
C LYS A 38 13.08 -15.11 9.80
N PRO A 39 14.38 -15.07 9.43
CA PRO A 39 14.86 -14.23 8.35
C PRO A 39 14.21 -14.54 6.98
N GLU A 40 13.76 -15.77 6.76
CA GLU A 40 13.05 -16.20 5.55
C GLU A 40 11.70 -15.49 5.41
N VAL A 41 10.96 -15.36 6.52
CA VAL A 41 9.67 -14.66 6.57
C VAL A 41 9.89 -13.15 6.36
N CYS A 42 10.89 -12.58 7.00
CA CYS A 42 11.28 -11.18 6.78
C CYS A 42 11.58 -10.89 5.31
N LEU A 43 12.35 -11.76 4.64
CA LEU A 43 12.68 -11.60 3.23
C LEU A 43 11.47 -11.77 2.32
N GLN A 44 10.54 -12.68 2.64
CA GLN A 44 9.28 -12.84 1.91
C GLN A 44 8.40 -11.59 2.03
N ILE A 45 8.22 -11.05 3.24
CA ILE A 45 7.48 -9.81 3.48
C ILE A 45 8.14 -8.63 2.75
N PHE A 46 9.48 -8.54 2.78
CA PHE A 46 10.21 -7.52 2.05
C PHE A 46 9.98 -7.58 0.54
N ARG A 47 10.01 -8.79 -0.06
CA ARG A 47 9.68 -8.97 -1.49
C ARG A 47 8.22 -8.64 -1.80
N ALA A 48 7.31 -8.95 -0.88
CA ALA A 48 5.89 -8.63 -1.03
C ALA A 48 5.63 -7.12 -1.05
N ASN A 49 6.48 -6.29 -0.43
CA ASN A 49 6.37 -4.82 -0.50
C ASN A 49 6.44 -4.27 -1.94
N ARG A 50 7.14 -4.96 -2.85
CA ARG A 50 7.12 -4.58 -4.28
C ARG A 50 5.70 -4.66 -4.85
N ASN A 51 4.96 -5.70 -4.50
CA ASN A 51 3.57 -5.87 -4.94
C ASN A 51 2.66 -4.84 -4.27
N THR A 52 2.88 -4.52 -2.99
CA THR A 52 2.17 -3.42 -2.33
C THR A 52 2.38 -2.09 -3.07
N GLY A 53 3.61 -1.81 -3.52
CA GLY A 53 3.91 -0.64 -4.35
C GLY A 53 3.14 -0.62 -5.67
N LEU A 54 3.05 -1.77 -6.36
CA LEU A 54 2.24 -1.90 -7.58
C LEU A 54 0.75 -1.64 -7.32
N ILE A 55 0.19 -2.16 -6.23
CA ILE A 55 -1.21 -1.92 -5.84
C ILE A 55 -1.46 -0.43 -5.65
N ILE A 56 -0.55 0.28 -4.96
CA ILE A 56 -0.65 1.73 -4.78
C ILE A 56 -0.61 2.45 -6.13
N ALA A 57 0.33 2.08 -7.02
CA ALA A 57 0.44 2.69 -8.35
C ALA A 57 -0.84 2.49 -9.17
N ILE A 58 -1.43 1.29 -9.16
CA ILE A 58 -2.70 0.99 -9.84
C ILE A 58 -3.83 1.84 -9.25
N ALA A 59 -3.88 2.03 -7.92
CA ALA A 59 -4.88 2.87 -7.29
C ALA A 59 -4.79 4.34 -7.74
N PHE A 60 -3.56 4.87 -7.91
CA PHE A 60 -3.35 6.21 -8.48
C PHE A 60 -3.78 6.30 -9.94
N VAL A 61 -3.43 5.31 -10.76
CA VAL A 61 -3.81 5.27 -12.18
C VAL A 61 -5.32 5.20 -12.34
N LEU A 62 -5.99 4.30 -11.61
CA LEU A 62 -7.45 4.14 -11.67
C LEU A 62 -8.21 5.34 -11.12
N GLY A 63 -7.66 6.03 -10.11
CA GLY A 63 -8.25 7.27 -9.60
C GLY A 63 -8.02 8.50 -10.48
N GLY A 64 -7.15 8.41 -11.50
CA GLY A 64 -6.92 9.49 -12.46
C GLY A 64 -7.93 9.53 -13.62
N PHE A 65 -8.77 8.51 -13.75
CA PHE A 65 -9.88 8.44 -14.71
C PHE A 65 -11.19 8.82 -14.02
#